data_AF-K2AUN8-F1
#
_entry.id   AF-K2AUN8-F1
#
_cell.length_a   1.000
_cell.length_b   1.000
_cell.length_c   1.000
_cell.angle_alpha   90.00
_cell.angle_beta   90.00
_cell.angle_gamma   90.00
#
_symmetry.space_group_name_H-M   'P 1'
#
loop_
_entity.id
_entity.type
_entity.pdbx_description
1 polymer ?
#
loop_
_entity_poly.entity_id
_entity_poly.type
_entity_poly.pdbx_seq_one_letter_code
_entity_poly.pdbx_strand_id
1 'polypeptide(L)'
;MEALKAQAIAARSYALSYTNNGAGSICTTQSCQVFKPEPKGGRWEQAVNETKGWVMVSGGSPVKAWYSSTHGGYIFSTSEIGWSDTSWTKHATDTTNGSAGGFTELSSNAFDKDSPWFYCDWGSRSQYNKTAWLKSSEIADIANIIILAKADSSASEHLYQTDKPNPAGTETWNEDRVKQELRNRNITPFNNVSSVSINADFGSGRTSTVNISGDGSPFSISGSEFKDWFNLRAPANIQIVGPLYNIEQR
;
A
#
# COMPACT_ATOMS: atom_id res chain seq x y z
N MET A 1 4.34 19.40 -20.36
CA MET A 1 5.58 18.96 -21.03
C MET A 1 6.60 18.58 -19.98
N GLU A 2 6.84 19.45 -19.00
CA GLU A 2 7.81 19.20 -17.92
C GLU A 2 7.63 17.87 -17.18
N ALA A 3 6.40 17.43 -16.90
CA ALA A 3 6.16 16.10 -16.30
C ALA A 3 6.69 14.94 -17.17
N LEU A 4 6.59 15.03 -18.50
CA LEU A 4 7.12 14.01 -19.42
C LEU A 4 8.65 14.03 -19.45
N LYS A 5 9.26 15.22 -19.38
CA LYS A 5 10.71 15.38 -19.30
C LYS A 5 11.26 14.80 -18.00
N ALA A 6 10.63 15.13 -16.86
CA ALA A 6 10.97 14.57 -15.57
C ALA A 6 10.87 13.03 -15.57
N GLN A 7 9.79 12.48 -16.13
CA GLN A 7 9.63 11.03 -16.29
C GLN A 7 10.71 10.39 -17.17
N ALA A 8 11.09 11.03 -18.29
CA ALA A 8 12.14 10.53 -19.17
C ALA A 8 13.52 10.50 -18.47
N ILE A 9 13.83 11.52 -17.67
CA ILE A 9 15.07 11.60 -16.88
C ILE A 9 15.04 10.52 -15.77
N ALA A 10 13.93 10.35 -15.06
CA ALA A 10 13.78 9.33 -14.02
C ALA A 10 13.92 7.91 -14.58
N ALA A 11 13.20 7.59 -15.65
CA ALA A 11 13.29 6.28 -16.29
C ALA A 11 14.71 5.96 -16.77
N ARG A 12 15.42 6.94 -17.36
CA ARG A 12 16.82 6.79 -17.79
C ARG A 12 17.76 6.55 -16.62
N SER A 13 17.60 7.31 -15.54
CA SER A 13 18.41 7.18 -14.32
C SER A 13 18.23 5.80 -13.68
N TYR A 14 16.97 5.36 -13.54
CA TYR A 14 16.65 4.03 -13.04
C TYR A 14 17.27 2.93 -13.90
N ALA A 15 17.10 2.99 -15.22
CA ALA A 15 17.64 1.98 -16.14
C ALA A 15 19.17 1.87 -16.04
N LEU A 16 19.88 3.00 -16.03
CA LEU A 16 21.34 3.00 -15.90
C LEU A 16 21.80 2.48 -14.53
N SER A 17 21.14 2.89 -13.45
CA SER A 17 21.45 2.41 -12.10
C SER A 17 21.19 0.90 -11.96
N TYR A 18 20.06 0.42 -12.48
CA TYR A 18 19.66 -0.98 -12.39
C TYR A 18 20.57 -1.91 -13.19
N THR A 19 20.96 -1.49 -14.39
CA THR A 19 21.75 -2.30 -15.33
C THR A 19 23.26 -2.17 -15.11
N ASN A 20 23.71 -1.47 -14.06
CA ASN A 20 25.12 -1.12 -13.89
C ASN A 20 25.71 -0.48 -15.17
N ASN A 21 25.09 0.62 -15.60
CA ASN A 21 25.45 1.36 -16.80
C ASN A 21 25.44 0.52 -18.09
N GLY A 22 24.45 -0.37 -18.23
CA GLY A 22 24.28 -1.24 -19.40
C GLY A 22 25.10 -2.53 -19.39
N ALA A 23 25.82 -2.84 -18.31
CA ALA A 23 26.52 -4.12 -18.15
C ALA A 23 25.56 -5.30 -17.90
N GLY A 24 24.32 -5.02 -17.47
CA GLY A 24 23.27 -5.99 -17.23
C GLY A 24 21.97 -5.66 -17.98
N SER A 25 20.93 -6.45 -17.73
CA SER A 25 19.59 -6.27 -18.29
C SER A 25 18.56 -5.91 -17.21
N ILE A 26 17.42 -5.36 -17.64
CA ILE A 26 16.28 -5.03 -16.78
C ILE A 26 15.08 -5.88 -17.23
N CYS A 27 14.33 -6.44 -16.27
CA CYS A 27 13.12 -7.18 -16.59
C CYS A 27 11.98 -6.24 -17.01
N THR A 28 11.13 -6.70 -17.93
CA THR A 28 10.02 -5.90 -18.48
C THR A 28 8.69 -6.13 -17.74
N THR A 29 8.75 -6.73 -16.55
CA THR A 29 7.58 -7.06 -15.72
C THR A 29 7.41 -6.05 -14.58
N GLN A 30 6.31 -6.20 -13.82
CA GLN A 30 6.06 -5.40 -12.60
C GLN A 30 7.11 -5.60 -11.51
N SER A 31 7.97 -6.62 -11.61
CA SER A 31 9.08 -6.84 -10.68
C SER A 31 10.24 -5.86 -10.87
N CYS A 32 10.37 -5.24 -12.06
CA CYS A 32 11.33 -4.18 -12.31
C CYS A 32 10.61 -2.94 -12.85
N GLN A 33 10.39 -2.90 -14.17
CA GLN A 33 9.62 -1.85 -14.80
C GLN A 33 8.89 -2.40 -16.02
N VAL A 34 7.59 -2.16 -16.07
CA VAL A 34 6.78 -2.56 -17.23
C VAL A 34 7.24 -1.78 -18.46
N PHE A 35 7.64 -2.51 -19.49
CA PHE A 35 8.04 -1.95 -20.79
C PHE A 35 7.10 -2.46 -21.89
N LYS A 36 6.71 -1.55 -22.78
CA LYS A 36 5.93 -1.85 -23.98
C LYS A 36 6.77 -1.49 -25.21
N PRO A 37 6.93 -2.41 -26.19
CA PRO A 37 7.84 -2.22 -27.31
C PRO A 37 7.33 -1.22 -28.34
N GLU A 38 6.04 -0.87 -28.34
CA GLU A 38 5.49 0.03 -29.35
C GLU A 38 6.06 1.45 -29.18
N PRO A 39 6.66 2.03 -30.24
CA PRO A 39 7.18 3.38 -30.20
C PRO A 39 6.10 4.37 -29.75
N LYS A 40 6.46 5.20 -28.77
CA LYS A 40 5.61 6.30 -28.31
C LYS A 40 6.07 7.57 -29.01
N GLY A 41 5.28 8.10 -29.94
CA GLY A 41 5.57 9.34 -30.66
C GLY A 41 5.08 10.61 -29.94
N GLY A 42 5.10 11.72 -30.67
CA GLY A 42 4.52 13.00 -30.22
C GLY A 42 5.26 13.59 -29.02
N ARG A 43 4.51 14.11 -28.03
CA ARG A 43 5.09 14.80 -26.86
C ARG A 43 6.02 13.91 -26.03
N TRP A 44 5.82 12.58 -26.06
CA TRP A 44 6.70 11.64 -25.36
C TRP A 44 8.08 11.59 -26.00
N GLU A 45 8.13 11.36 -27.31
CA GLU A 45 9.37 11.37 -28.08
C GLU A 45 10.09 12.72 -27.99
N GLN A 46 9.35 13.82 -28.08
CA GLN A 46 9.88 15.16 -27.88
C GLN A 46 10.56 15.30 -26.51
N ALA A 47 9.91 14.87 -25.43
CA ALA A 47 10.49 14.95 -24.07
C ALA A 47 11.76 14.09 -23.92
N VAL A 48 11.80 12.91 -24.54
CA VAL A 48 12.99 12.04 -24.55
C VAL A 48 14.15 12.71 -25.29
N ASN A 49 13.89 13.30 -26.46
CA ASN A 49 14.89 13.97 -27.27
C ASN A 49 15.42 15.25 -26.61
N GLU A 50 14.53 16.07 -26.05
CA GLU A 50 14.90 17.31 -25.36
C GLU A 50 15.69 17.06 -24.06
N THR A 51 15.57 15.88 -23.45
CA THR A 51 16.31 15.48 -22.24
C THR A 51 17.40 14.44 -22.54
N LYS A 52 17.86 14.35 -23.78
CA LYS A 52 18.84 13.34 -24.20
C LYS A 52 20.10 13.44 -23.34
N GLY A 53 20.47 12.31 -22.72
CA GLY A 53 21.65 12.19 -21.87
C GLY A 53 21.48 12.74 -20.44
N TRP A 54 20.34 13.34 -20.11
CA TRP A 54 20.10 13.86 -18.75
C TRP A 54 19.72 12.73 -17.81
N VAL A 55 20.38 12.72 -16.64
CA VAL A 55 20.18 11.74 -15.57
C VAL A 55 20.28 12.44 -14.21
N MET A 56 19.62 11.87 -13.21
CA MET A 56 19.78 12.25 -11.80
C MET A 56 21.00 11.52 -11.23
N VAL A 57 21.91 12.27 -10.59
CA VAL A 57 23.18 11.76 -10.07
C VAL A 57 23.31 12.08 -8.58
N SER A 58 23.83 11.12 -7.82
CA SER A 58 24.28 11.31 -6.44
C SER A 58 25.60 10.57 -6.24
N GLY A 59 26.58 11.19 -5.59
CA GLY A 59 27.90 10.58 -5.39
C GLY A 59 28.61 10.21 -6.70
N GLY A 60 28.37 10.95 -7.78
CA GLY A 60 28.96 10.68 -9.11
C GLY A 60 28.32 9.53 -9.89
N SER A 61 27.30 8.86 -9.35
CA SER A 61 26.62 7.74 -10.02
C SER A 61 25.13 8.03 -10.28
N PRO A 62 24.53 7.52 -11.37
CA PRO A 62 23.09 7.61 -11.59
C PRO A 62 22.29 6.99 -10.43
N VAL A 63 21.27 7.69 -9.96
CA VAL A 63 20.44 7.19 -8.85
C VAL A 63 19.41 6.18 -9.34
N LYS A 64 19.06 5.22 -8.48
CA LYS A 64 17.90 4.36 -8.69
C LYS A 64 16.63 5.19 -8.46
N ALA A 65 16.17 5.86 -9.52
CA ALA A 65 15.07 6.81 -9.47
C ALA A 65 13.70 6.10 -9.45
N TRP A 66 13.21 5.76 -8.27
CA TRP A 66 11.87 5.22 -8.10
C TRP A 66 10.79 6.28 -8.34
N TYR A 67 9.68 5.86 -8.94
CA TYR A 67 8.51 6.71 -9.17
C TYR A 67 7.23 5.87 -9.10
N SER A 68 6.11 6.52 -8.86
CA SER A 68 4.78 5.91 -8.84
C SER A 68 3.78 6.78 -9.60
N SER A 69 2.61 6.22 -9.92
CA SER A 69 1.53 6.97 -10.58
C SER A 69 0.87 7.98 -9.65
N THR A 70 0.72 7.63 -8.38
CA THR A 70 0.01 8.39 -7.34
C THR A 70 0.59 7.93 -6.00
N HIS A 71 0.88 8.88 -5.12
CA HIS A 71 1.47 8.59 -3.80
C HIS A 71 0.62 9.17 -2.65
N GLY A 72 -0.53 9.77 -2.95
CA GLY A 72 -1.54 10.16 -1.96
C GLY A 72 -1.13 11.39 -1.15
N GLY A 73 -0.39 12.31 -1.77
CA GLY A 73 0.11 13.54 -1.15
C GLY A 73 1.33 13.39 -0.23
N TYR A 74 1.98 12.21 -0.17
CA TYR A 74 3.23 12.01 0.57
C TYR A 74 4.29 11.30 -0.25
N ILE A 75 5.52 11.79 -0.16
CA ILE A 75 6.74 11.15 -0.66
C ILE A 75 7.45 10.56 0.54
N PHE A 76 7.81 9.28 0.47
CA PHE A 76 8.55 8.59 1.52
C PHE A 76 10.00 8.40 1.11
N SER A 77 10.90 8.55 2.08
CA SER A 77 12.26 8.05 1.93
C SER A 77 12.28 6.52 1.90
N THR A 78 13.35 5.97 1.33
CA THR A 78 13.59 4.52 1.27
C THR A 78 13.56 3.83 2.63
N SER A 79 14.12 4.45 3.67
CA SER A 79 14.13 3.89 5.03
C SER A 79 12.73 3.80 5.64
N GLU A 80 11.85 4.75 5.33
CA GLU A 80 10.46 4.74 5.80
C GLU A 80 9.60 3.61 5.20
N ILE A 81 10.01 3.05 4.06
CA ILE A 81 9.32 1.92 3.40
C ILE A 81 10.05 0.59 3.60
N GLY A 82 10.99 0.53 4.55
CA GLY A 82 11.71 -0.69 4.92
C GLY A 82 12.87 -1.05 3.99
N TRP A 83 13.31 -0.13 3.12
CA TRP A 83 14.48 -0.33 2.27
C TRP A 83 15.74 0.31 2.88
N SER A 84 16.91 -0.03 2.33
CA SER A 84 18.16 0.62 2.72
C SER A 84 18.10 2.12 2.44
N ASP A 85 18.55 2.91 3.42
CA ASP A 85 18.54 4.37 3.31
C ASP A 85 19.38 4.87 2.13
N THR A 86 18.97 6.00 1.55
CA THR A 86 19.64 6.60 0.41
C THR A 86 19.74 8.11 0.59
N SER A 87 20.83 8.69 0.07
CA SER A 87 21.03 10.13 0.19
C SER A 87 20.04 10.96 -0.65
N TRP A 88 19.42 10.38 -1.68
CA TRP A 88 18.59 11.07 -2.67
C TRP A 88 17.07 10.88 -2.53
N THR A 89 16.60 9.99 -1.65
CA THR A 89 15.17 9.94 -1.29
C THR A 89 14.93 10.67 0.02
N LYS A 90 13.82 11.40 0.10
CA LYS A 90 13.46 12.24 1.24
C LYS A 90 11.98 12.15 1.51
N HIS A 91 11.61 12.27 2.78
CA HIS A 91 10.24 12.52 3.15
C HIS A 91 9.81 13.90 2.67
N ALA A 92 8.61 14.01 2.09
CA ALA A 92 7.97 15.30 1.83
C ALA A 92 6.45 15.15 1.77
N THR A 93 5.73 16.19 2.20
CA THR A 93 4.29 16.31 1.96
C THR A 93 4.08 17.00 0.61
N ASP A 94 3.62 16.24 -0.39
CA ASP A 94 3.48 16.69 -1.78
C ASP A 94 2.15 17.42 -2.00
N THR A 95 2.11 18.61 -1.42
CA THR A 95 0.96 19.52 -1.42
C THR A 95 1.41 20.94 -1.75
N THR A 96 0.49 21.80 -2.16
CA THR A 96 0.78 23.20 -2.49
C THR A 96 1.34 24.02 -1.33
N ASN A 97 1.10 23.61 -0.09
CA ASN A 97 1.55 24.28 1.13
C ASN A 97 2.61 23.46 1.92
N GLY A 98 2.97 22.26 1.46
CA GLY A 98 3.95 21.40 2.12
C GLY A 98 3.47 20.79 3.44
N SER A 99 2.16 20.69 3.66
CA SER A 99 1.57 20.16 4.90
C SER A 99 0.15 19.63 4.68
N ALA A 100 -0.34 18.79 5.58
CA ALA A 100 -1.76 18.49 5.70
C ALA A 100 -2.14 18.28 7.17
N GLY A 101 -3.29 18.82 7.59
CA GLY A 101 -3.87 18.61 8.93
C GLY A 101 -5.04 17.61 8.95
N GLY A 102 -5.44 17.10 7.79
CA GLY A 102 -6.58 16.18 7.66
C GLY A 102 -6.81 15.74 6.22
N PHE A 103 -7.66 14.73 6.01
CA PHE A 103 -7.99 14.24 4.67
C PHE A 103 -8.61 15.32 3.77
N THR A 104 -9.43 16.23 4.32
CA THR A 104 -10.01 17.35 3.57
C THR A 104 -8.97 18.33 3.05
N GLU A 105 -7.99 18.68 3.88
CA GLU A 105 -6.89 19.56 3.46
C GLU A 105 -6.00 18.85 2.44
N LEU A 106 -5.66 17.59 2.71
CA LEU A 106 -4.86 16.76 1.82
C LEU A 106 -5.49 16.63 0.43
N SER A 107 -6.79 16.32 0.36
CA SER A 107 -7.52 16.18 -0.90
C SER A 107 -7.75 17.50 -1.62
N SER A 108 -7.63 18.64 -0.93
CA SER A 108 -7.71 19.96 -1.55
C SER A 108 -6.36 20.42 -2.13
N ASN A 109 -5.26 20.03 -1.50
CA ASN A 109 -3.94 20.62 -1.74
C ASN A 109 -2.91 19.68 -2.37
N ALA A 110 -3.12 18.37 -2.39
CA ALA A 110 -2.17 17.43 -2.98
C ALA A 110 -2.06 17.63 -4.50
N PHE A 111 -0.85 17.53 -5.05
CA PHE A 111 -0.64 17.67 -6.51
C PHE A 111 -1.26 16.51 -7.30
N ASP A 112 -1.42 15.34 -6.67
CA ASP A 112 -2.00 14.14 -7.26
C ASP A 112 -3.47 13.91 -6.91
N LYS A 113 -4.15 14.89 -6.29
CA LYS A 113 -5.56 14.80 -5.85
C LYS A 113 -6.57 14.44 -6.93
N ASP A 114 -6.30 14.81 -8.18
CA ASP A 114 -7.18 14.54 -9.32
C ASP A 114 -6.95 13.14 -9.93
N SER A 115 -6.01 12.36 -9.38
CA SER A 115 -5.78 10.98 -9.80
C SER A 115 -7.00 10.11 -9.45
N PRO A 116 -7.46 9.24 -10.36
CA PRO A 116 -8.50 8.26 -10.05
C PRO A 116 -8.08 7.24 -8.99
N TRP A 117 -6.79 7.19 -8.65
CA TRP A 117 -6.22 6.31 -7.63
C TRP A 117 -5.98 7.03 -6.28
N PHE A 118 -6.31 8.31 -6.19
CA PHE A 118 -6.13 9.09 -4.96
C PHE A 118 -7.15 8.64 -3.91
N TYR A 119 -6.68 7.94 -2.87
CA TYR A 119 -7.51 7.36 -1.80
C TYR A 119 -8.74 6.58 -2.29
N CYS A 120 -8.58 5.78 -3.34
CA CYS A 120 -9.62 4.85 -3.80
C CYS A 120 -9.63 3.56 -2.98
N ASP A 121 -10.74 2.82 -3.05
CA ASP A 121 -10.79 1.44 -2.59
C ASP A 121 -10.04 0.53 -3.58
N TRP A 122 -9.16 -0.32 -3.05
CA TRP A 122 -8.38 -1.24 -3.87
C TRP A 122 -8.97 -2.64 -3.83
N GLY A 123 -9.13 -3.21 -5.02
CA GLY A 123 -9.70 -4.55 -5.21
C GLY A 123 -11.20 -4.53 -5.45
N SER A 124 -11.75 -5.68 -5.78
CA SER A 124 -13.17 -5.81 -6.07
C SER A 124 -13.63 -7.26 -5.97
N ARG A 125 -14.92 -7.45 -5.74
CA ARG A 125 -15.54 -8.78 -5.66
C ARG A 125 -16.68 -8.90 -6.66
N SER A 126 -16.61 -9.89 -7.54
CA SER A 126 -17.61 -10.08 -8.61
C SER A 126 -19.01 -10.28 -8.04
N GLN A 127 -19.11 -11.02 -6.94
CA GLN A 127 -20.36 -11.29 -6.22
C GLN A 127 -20.93 -10.07 -5.47
N TYR A 128 -20.20 -8.96 -5.37
CA TYR A 128 -20.62 -7.72 -4.71
C TYR A 128 -20.54 -6.51 -5.65
N ASN A 129 -21.02 -6.68 -6.88
CA ASN A 129 -21.08 -5.63 -7.91
C ASN A 129 -19.73 -4.93 -8.14
N LYS A 130 -18.63 -5.71 -8.08
CA LYS A 130 -17.25 -5.23 -8.24
C LYS A 130 -16.86 -4.12 -7.24
N THR A 131 -17.33 -4.23 -6.00
CA THR A 131 -16.95 -3.30 -4.92
C THR A 131 -15.96 -3.93 -3.93
N ALA A 132 -15.24 -3.09 -3.18
CA ALA A 132 -14.38 -3.52 -2.08
C ALA A 132 -15.07 -3.46 -0.69
N TRP A 133 -16.35 -3.14 -0.62
CA TRP A 133 -17.09 -3.06 0.64
C TRP A 133 -17.11 -4.39 1.38
N LEU A 134 -16.79 -4.38 2.67
CA LEU A 134 -16.79 -5.55 3.55
C LEU A 134 -18.02 -5.55 4.46
N LYS A 135 -18.51 -6.75 4.81
CA LYS A 135 -19.56 -6.93 5.83
C LYS A 135 -18.97 -6.78 7.24
N SER A 136 -19.81 -6.44 8.21
CA SER A 136 -19.44 -6.43 9.65
C SER A 136 -18.79 -7.74 10.11
N SER A 137 -19.27 -8.88 9.60
CA SER A 137 -18.73 -10.20 9.91
C SER A 137 -17.36 -10.48 9.25
N GLU A 138 -17.08 -9.86 8.10
CA GLU A 138 -15.79 -10.00 7.40
C GLU A 138 -14.70 -9.18 8.11
N ILE A 139 -15.06 -7.97 8.58
CA ILE A 139 -14.17 -7.20 9.46
C ILE A 139 -13.99 -7.90 10.81
N ALA A 140 -15.03 -8.55 11.34
CA ALA A 140 -14.93 -9.35 12.56
C ALA A 140 -13.93 -10.51 12.43
N ASP A 141 -13.89 -11.18 11.28
CA ASP A 141 -12.90 -12.22 11.02
C ASP A 141 -11.47 -11.66 10.96
N ILE A 142 -11.25 -10.52 10.29
CA ILE A 142 -9.95 -9.83 10.30
C ILE A 142 -9.54 -9.46 11.74
N ALA A 143 -10.47 -8.95 12.55
CA ALA A 143 -10.22 -8.67 13.96
C ALA A 143 -9.85 -9.92 14.76
N ASN A 144 -10.57 -11.03 14.54
CA ASN A 144 -10.33 -12.29 15.23
C ASN A 144 -8.96 -12.89 14.90
N ILE A 145 -8.53 -12.86 13.64
CA ILE A 145 -7.21 -13.39 13.28
C ILE A 145 -6.08 -12.57 13.91
N ILE A 146 -6.23 -11.25 14.02
CA ILE A 146 -5.26 -10.36 14.67
C ILE A 146 -5.14 -10.73 16.15
N ILE A 147 -6.27 -10.88 16.83
CA ILE A 147 -6.30 -11.25 18.24
C ILE A 147 -5.69 -12.64 18.44
N LEU A 148 -6.00 -13.60 17.56
CA LEU A 148 -5.47 -14.95 17.64
C LEU A 148 -3.96 -14.96 17.43
N ALA A 149 -3.44 -14.26 16.43
CA ALA A 149 -2.00 -14.18 16.17
C ALA A 149 -1.22 -13.53 17.32
N LYS A 150 -1.83 -12.55 18.01
CA LYS A 150 -1.25 -11.92 19.21
C LYS A 150 -1.25 -12.87 20.42
N ALA A 151 -2.29 -13.69 20.55
CA ALA A 151 -2.40 -14.67 21.62
C ALA A 151 -1.54 -15.92 21.37
N ASP A 152 -1.34 -16.29 20.10
CA ASP A 152 -0.57 -17.45 19.67
C ASP A 152 0.01 -17.23 18.27
N SER A 153 1.27 -16.83 18.22
CA SER A 153 1.97 -16.58 16.96
C SER A 153 2.16 -17.84 16.12
N SER A 154 2.07 -19.04 16.71
CA SER A 154 2.21 -20.30 15.97
C SER A 154 1.03 -20.57 15.04
N ALA A 155 -0.11 -19.91 15.26
CA ALA A 155 -1.28 -20.00 14.40
C ALA A 155 -1.12 -19.24 13.07
N SER A 156 -0.15 -18.33 12.94
CA SER A 156 -0.07 -17.34 11.86
C SER A 156 -0.11 -17.95 10.45
N GLU A 157 0.50 -19.11 10.24
CA GLU A 157 0.52 -19.78 8.94
C GLU A 157 -0.86 -20.27 8.49
N HIS A 158 -1.84 -20.35 9.39
CA HIS A 158 -3.21 -20.74 9.10
C HIS A 158 -4.15 -19.54 8.81
N LEU A 159 -3.67 -18.30 8.96
CA LEU A 159 -4.52 -17.08 9.00
C LEU A 159 -4.55 -16.29 7.68
N TYR A 160 -4.12 -16.89 6.58
CA TYR A 160 -4.25 -16.29 5.24
C TYR A 160 -5.71 -16.23 4.76
N GLN A 161 -5.98 -15.52 3.66
CA GLN A 161 -7.30 -15.43 3.05
C GLN A 161 -7.87 -16.83 2.70
N THR A 162 -9.17 -17.00 2.89
CA THR A 162 -9.86 -18.29 2.72
C THR A 162 -10.15 -18.64 1.26
N ASP A 163 -10.04 -17.68 0.34
CA ASP A 163 -10.41 -17.81 -1.06
C ASP A 163 -9.22 -17.97 -2.02
N LYS A 164 -8.01 -18.16 -1.48
CA LYS A 164 -6.80 -18.49 -2.25
C LYS A 164 -6.00 -19.62 -1.60
N PRO A 165 -5.13 -20.31 -2.37
CA PRO A 165 -4.19 -21.26 -1.81
C PRO A 165 -3.33 -20.62 -0.71
N ASN A 166 -3.10 -21.35 0.37
CA ASN A 166 -2.24 -20.93 1.46
C ASN A 166 -0.77 -20.93 0.98
N PRO A 167 -0.05 -19.79 1.05
CA PRO A 167 1.33 -19.73 0.58
C PRO A 167 2.32 -20.53 1.44
N ALA A 168 2.00 -20.83 2.70
CA ALA A 168 2.81 -21.69 3.57
C ALA A 168 2.59 -23.19 3.29
N GLY A 169 1.66 -23.56 2.40
CA GLY A 169 1.37 -24.96 2.09
C GLY A 169 0.64 -25.72 3.21
N THR A 170 0.11 -25.00 4.20
CA THR A 170 -0.72 -25.55 5.29
C THR A 170 -2.21 -25.29 5.06
N GLU A 171 -3.05 -25.88 5.91
CA GLU A 171 -4.49 -25.62 5.90
C GLU A 171 -4.77 -24.15 6.27
N THR A 172 -5.61 -23.46 5.51
CA THR A 172 -6.14 -22.15 5.94
C THR A 172 -7.34 -22.36 6.85
N TRP A 173 -7.34 -21.76 8.04
CA TRP A 173 -8.47 -21.80 8.95
C TRP A 173 -9.58 -20.84 8.49
N ASN A 174 -10.79 -21.37 8.35
CA ASN A 174 -11.98 -20.56 8.12
C ASN A 174 -12.38 -19.79 9.39
N GLU A 175 -13.37 -18.92 9.25
CA GLU A 175 -13.88 -18.02 10.28
C GLU A 175 -14.30 -18.80 11.54
N ASP A 176 -15.00 -19.93 11.38
CA ASP A 176 -15.47 -20.74 12.51
C ASP A 176 -14.31 -21.40 13.26
N ARG A 177 -13.29 -21.89 12.55
CA ARG A 177 -12.09 -22.48 13.13
C ARG A 177 -11.30 -21.44 13.92
N VAL A 178 -11.12 -20.23 13.39
CA VAL A 178 -10.46 -19.12 14.10
C VAL A 178 -11.22 -18.79 15.39
N LYS A 179 -12.56 -18.68 15.32
CA LYS A 179 -13.40 -18.46 16.52
C LYS A 179 -13.29 -19.58 17.54
N GLN A 180 -13.20 -20.83 17.10
CA GLN A 180 -12.98 -21.98 17.99
C GLN A 180 -11.63 -21.88 18.70
N GLU A 181 -10.56 -21.55 17.98
CA GLU A 181 -9.22 -21.40 18.55
C GLU A 181 -9.12 -20.25 19.56
N LEU A 182 -9.83 -19.15 19.32
CA LEU A 182 -9.98 -18.08 20.32
C LEU A 182 -10.69 -18.57 21.58
N ARG A 183 -11.81 -19.29 21.43
CA ARG A 183 -12.55 -19.85 22.58
C ARG A 183 -11.73 -20.86 23.38
N ASN A 184 -10.93 -21.69 22.71
CA ASN A 184 -9.99 -22.62 23.36
C ASN A 184 -8.96 -21.90 24.25
N ARG A 185 -8.72 -20.60 23.99
CA ARG A 185 -7.83 -19.72 24.76
C ARG A 185 -8.59 -18.79 25.72
N ASN A 186 -9.88 -19.05 25.97
CA ASN A 186 -10.77 -18.20 26.78
C ASN A 186 -10.90 -16.75 26.27
N ILE A 187 -10.76 -16.56 24.95
CA ILE A 187 -10.95 -15.26 24.30
C ILE A 187 -12.31 -15.27 23.59
N THR A 188 -13.13 -14.27 23.88
CA THR A 188 -14.43 -14.09 23.21
C THR A 188 -14.20 -13.56 21.78
N PRO A 189 -14.55 -14.32 20.73
CA PRO A 189 -14.42 -13.84 19.38
C PRO A 189 -15.50 -12.82 19.02
N PHE A 190 -15.18 -11.92 18.08
CA PHE A 190 -16.17 -11.10 17.40
C PHE A 190 -17.03 -11.95 16.46
N ASN A 191 -18.34 -11.75 16.45
CA ASN A 191 -19.19 -12.15 15.34
C ASN A 191 -19.50 -10.96 14.43
N ASN A 192 -19.61 -9.76 14.99
CA ASN A 192 -19.85 -8.53 14.25
C ASN A 192 -19.06 -7.37 14.84
N VAL A 193 -18.39 -6.65 13.95
CA VAL A 193 -17.82 -5.33 14.27
C VAL A 193 -18.90 -4.27 14.03
N SER A 194 -19.13 -3.43 15.03
CA SER A 194 -20.12 -2.35 14.99
C SER A 194 -19.50 -1.00 14.65
N SER A 195 -18.21 -0.81 14.95
CA SER A 195 -17.52 0.43 14.62
C SER A 195 -16.02 0.19 14.48
N VAL A 196 -15.44 0.85 13.47
CA VAL A 196 -14.00 1.01 13.30
C VAL A 196 -13.68 2.48 13.14
N SER A 197 -12.68 2.96 13.86
CA SER A 197 -12.15 4.32 13.73
C SER A 197 -10.64 4.31 13.59
N ILE A 198 -10.08 5.38 13.06
CA ILE A 198 -8.63 5.54 12.87
C ILE A 198 -8.14 6.85 13.45
N ASN A 199 -6.89 6.82 13.91
CA ASN A 199 -6.10 8.02 14.15
C ASN A 199 -5.02 8.10 13.07
N ALA A 200 -4.86 9.24 12.43
CA ALA A 200 -3.82 9.47 11.43
C ALA A 200 -2.84 10.53 11.92
N ASP A 201 -1.56 10.30 11.62
CA ASP A 201 -0.50 11.29 11.71
C ASP A 201 -0.25 11.84 10.29
N PHE A 202 -0.79 13.02 10.03
CA PHE A 202 -0.60 13.71 8.76
C PHE A 202 0.78 14.38 8.66
N GLY A 203 1.55 14.46 9.75
CA GLY A 203 2.94 14.89 9.69
C GLY A 203 3.83 13.84 9.04
N SER A 204 3.59 12.56 9.32
CA SER A 204 4.29 11.43 8.70
C SER A 204 3.54 10.80 7.52
N GLY A 205 2.30 11.20 7.25
CA GLY A 205 1.47 10.59 6.19
C GLY A 205 1.13 9.14 6.48
N ARG A 206 0.70 8.84 7.71
CA ARG A 206 0.42 7.46 8.16
C ARG A 206 -0.84 7.34 9.00
N THR A 207 -1.56 6.24 8.82
CA THR A 207 -2.53 5.80 9.81
C THR A 207 -1.77 5.25 11.01
N SER A 208 -1.91 5.90 12.16
CA SER A 208 -1.19 5.58 13.38
C SER A 208 -1.85 4.44 14.16
N THR A 209 -3.17 4.45 14.27
CA THR A 209 -3.93 3.48 15.06
C THR A 209 -5.27 3.18 14.39
N VAL A 210 -5.69 1.92 14.45
CA VAL A 210 -7.03 1.46 14.13
C VAL A 210 -7.67 0.95 15.42
N ASN A 211 -8.87 1.43 15.73
CA ASN A 211 -9.66 1.01 16.89
C ASN A 211 -10.88 0.24 16.40
N ILE A 212 -11.10 -0.96 16.95
CA ILE A 212 -12.17 -1.86 16.54
C ILE A 212 -13.07 -2.15 17.76
N SER A 213 -14.38 -2.06 17.55
CA SER A 213 -15.40 -2.36 18.56
C SER A 213 -16.59 -3.12 17.94
N GLY A 214 -17.30 -3.87 18.76
CA GLY A 214 -18.31 -4.83 18.32
C GLY A 214 -18.85 -5.66 19.47
N ASP A 215 -19.24 -6.91 19.18
CA ASP A 215 -19.71 -7.87 20.19
C ASP A 215 -18.58 -8.65 20.90
N GLY A 216 -17.32 -8.44 20.49
CA GLY A 216 -16.11 -8.87 21.19
C GLY A 216 -15.47 -7.77 22.03
N SER A 217 -14.36 -8.08 22.69
CA SER A 217 -13.60 -7.10 23.48
C SER A 217 -12.94 -6.06 22.55
N PRO A 218 -13.23 -4.76 22.71
CA PRO A 218 -12.65 -3.73 21.87
C PRO A 218 -11.13 -3.70 22.00
N PHE A 219 -10.44 -3.38 20.92
CA PHE A 219 -8.98 -3.28 20.92
C PHE A 219 -8.47 -2.24 19.92
N SER A 220 -7.21 -1.86 20.10
CA SER A 220 -6.47 -0.96 19.23
C SER A 220 -5.23 -1.64 18.69
N ILE A 221 -4.84 -1.28 17.47
CA ILE A 221 -3.69 -1.84 16.77
C ILE A 221 -3.01 -0.75 15.94
N SER A 222 -1.69 -0.83 15.75
CA SER A 222 -1.00 0.11 14.87
C SER A 222 -1.53 0.02 13.44
N GLY A 223 -1.57 1.14 12.71
CA GLY A 223 -2.07 1.12 11.34
C GLY A 223 -1.25 0.23 10.40
N SER A 224 0.08 0.18 10.59
CA SER A 224 0.93 -0.75 9.83
C SER A 224 0.58 -2.21 10.09
N GLU A 225 0.41 -2.59 11.35
CA GLU A 225 0.11 -3.99 11.70
C GLU A 225 -1.31 -4.37 11.25
N PHE A 226 -2.30 -3.47 11.36
CA PHE A 226 -3.63 -3.71 10.81
C PHE A 226 -3.59 -3.90 9.29
N LYS A 227 -2.88 -3.04 8.56
CA LYS A 227 -2.71 -3.15 7.10
C LYS A 227 -2.11 -4.49 6.70
N ASP A 228 -1.10 -4.98 7.42
CA ASP A 228 -0.44 -6.24 7.11
C ASP A 228 -1.40 -7.43 7.30
N TRP A 229 -2.09 -7.51 8.44
CA TRP A 229 -3.09 -8.56 8.67
C TRP A 229 -4.30 -8.46 7.75
N PHE A 230 -4.76 -7.25 7.47
CA PHE A 230 -5.83 -6.99 6.51
C PHE A 230 -5.44 -7.55 5.13
N ASN A 231 -4.24 -7.24 4.63
CA ASN A 231 -3.79 -7.70 3.32
C ASN A 231 -3.53 -9.22 3.25
N LEU A 232 -3.27 -9.86 4.39
CA LEU A 232 -3.13 -11.32 4.47
C LEU A 232 -4.48 -12.04 4.41
N ARG A 233 -5.54 -11.43 4.95
CA ARG A 233 -6.83 -12.10 5.19
C ARG A 233 -7.99 -11.60 4.35
N ALA A 234 -7.95 -10.35 3.89
CA ALA A 234 -9.04 -9.75 3.13
C ALA A 234 -9.35 -10.59 1.87
N PRO A 235 -10.63 -10.78 1.53
CA PRO A 235 -11.03 -11.62 0.42
C PRO A 235 -10.69 -10.98 -0.93
N ALA A 236 -10.58 -11.82 -1.95
CA ALA A 236 -10.30 -11.50 -3.34
C ALA A 236 -8.98 -10.71 -3.48
N ASN A 237 -8.99 -9.57 -4.17
CA ASN A 237 -7.83 -8.70 -4.30
C ASN A 237 -7.99 -7.40 -3.51
N ILE A 238 -8.85 -7.40 -2.48
CA ILE A 238 -9.03 -6.27 -1.59
C ILE A 238 -7.75 -6.08 -0.78
N GLN A 239 -7.25 -4.84 -0.75
CA GLN A 239 -6.00 -4.53 -0.07
C GLN A 239 -5.95 -3.08 0.37
N ILE A 240 -5.12 -2.80 1.37
CA ILE A 240 -4.66 -1.47 1.73
C ILE A 240 -3.26 -1.30 1.15
N VAL A 241 -3.08 -0.34 0.25
CA VAL A 241 -1.81 -0.13 -0.47
C VAL A 241 -0.89 0.83 0.28
N GLY A 242 -1.39 2.04 0.55
CA GLY A 242 -0.61 3.12 1.16
C GLY A 242 -0.54 3.05 2.69
N PRO A 243 0.41 3.77 3.31
CA PRO A 243 0.55 3.82 4.76
C PRO A 243 -0.47 4.76 5.43
N LEU A 244 -1.02 5.74 4.71
CA LEU A 244 -2.18 6.52 5.12
C LEU A 244 -3.42 5.97 4.40
N TYR A 245 -4.44 5.66 5.17
CA TYR A 245 -5.73 5.17 4.68
C TYR A 245 -6.84 5.55 5.66
N ASN A 246 -8.05 5.74 5.15
CA ASN A 246 -9.24 6.03 5.95
C ASN A 246 -10.17 4.80 6.03
N ILE A 247 -11.22 4.92 6.82
CA ILE A 247 -12.34 3.98 6.87
C ILE A 247 -13.61 4.69 6.45
N GLU A 248 -14.35 4.05 5.54
CA GLU A 248 -15.67 4.48 5.09
C GLU A 248 -16.71 3.44 5.54
N GLN A 249 -17.93 3.90 5.82
CA GLN A 249 -19.05 3.05 6.24
C GLN A 249 -20.32 3.46 5.48
N ARG A 250 -21.19 2.49 5.17
CA ARG A 250 -22.46 2.70 4.47
C ARG A 250 -23.55 1.76 4.98
#